data_AF-A0AA97FAF4-F1
#
_entry.id   AF-A0AA97FAF4-F1
#
_cell.length_a   1.000
_cell.length_b   1.000
_cell.length_c   1.000
_cell.angle_alpha   90.00
_cell.angle_beta   90.00
_cell.angle_gamma   90.00
#
_symmetry.space_group_name_H-M   'P 1'
#
loop_
_entity.id
_entity.type
_entity.pdbx_description
1 polymer ?
#
loop_
_entity_poly.entity_id
_entity_poly.type
_entity_poly.pdbx_seq_one_letter_code
_entity_poly.pdbx_strand_id
1 'polypeptide(L)'
;MTDTVVISLERFGEKAAEIAKALDCDFELYDNGVFERSFGKYKNIVALMSAGIAVRGIAPFLNDKWTDPSVVVVSPGFDYAIPVLGGHHGGNNIAKRLECLLGFNPVITTATETHGLPSVEGIAEKKNLEILNKDSTRKVNSAILDNEIPFFEITGPAMVAVTPRVSVLMEKGEYIVGIGCRKGVLKEEITGAVMLAFSEVGICEDDVFVYSTTRIKRNEPGLLEAINDLDGNLVFVDDDSINREKPVSASRASDKLGLSGVAESSALALSRRKEIIMKKHVYGRVTVAIVR
;
A
#
# COMPACT_ATOMS: atom_id res chain seq x y z
N MET A 1 -18.39 -10.53 0.18
CA MET A 1 -19.20 -9.44 0.77
C MET A 1 -18.69 -8.16 0.16
N THR A 2 -19.60 -7.25 -0.17
CA THR A 2 -19.22 -6.00 -0.81
C THR A 2 -18.69 -5.04 0.26
N ASP A 3 -17.66 -4.23 -0.06
CA ASP A 3 -17.05 -3.28 0.89
C ASP A 3 -17.90 -2.00 1.07
N THR A 4 -19.10 -1.94 0.48
CA THR A 4 -19.96 -0.75 0.40
C THR A 4 -21.40 -1.10 0.78
N VAL A 5 -22.11 -0.19 1.44
CA VAL A 5 -23.54 -0.34 1.74
C VAL A 5 -24.32 0.93 1.40
N VAL A 6 -25.53 0.77 0.86
CA VAL A 6 -26.52 1.85 0.74
C VAL A 6 -27.47 1.77 1.94
N ILE A 7 -27.64 2.89 2.65
CA ILE A 7 -28.58 3.01 3.77
C ILE A 7 -29.66 4.01 3.39
N SER A 8 -30.93 3.65 3.53
CA SER A 8 -32.04 4.56 3.21
C SER A 8 -33.20 4.48 4.18
N LEU A 9 -33.98 5.56 4.26
CA LEU A 9 -35.31 5.51 4.88
C LEU A 9 -36.26 4.67 4.01
N GLU A 10 -37.17 3.93 4.63
CA GLU A 10 -38.11 3.00 3.97
C GLU A 10 -38.83 3.59 2.75
N ARG A 11 -39.29 4.85 2.85
CA ARG A 11 -39.96 5.57 1.75
C ARG A 11 -39.13 5.77 0.49
N PHE A 12 -37.81 5.55 0.55
CA PHE A 12 -36.90 5.67 -0.58
C PHE A 12 -36.32 4.31 -1.03
N GLY A 13 -36.83 3.20 -0.50
CA GLY A 13 -36.26 1.87 -0.67
C GLY A 13 -36.10 1.43 -2.13
N GLU A 14 -37.07 1.71 -3.01
CA GLU A 14 -36.96 1.37 -4.43
C GLU A 14 -35.77 2.06 -5.10
N LYS A 15 -35.64 3.36 -4.88
CA LYS A 15 -34.57 4.16 -5.48
C LYS A 15 -33.21 3.87 -4.80
N ALA A 16 -33.22 3.48 -3.52
CA ALA A 16 -32.01 2.99 -2.84
C ALA A 16 -31.54 1.64 -3.38
N ALA A 17 -32.47 0.74 -3.71
CA ALA A 17 -32.16 -0.54 -4.36
C ALA A 17 -31.59 -0.34 -5.77
N GLU A 18 -32.06 0.68 -6.51
CA GLU A 18 -31.46 1.09 -7.79
C GLU A 18 -29.99 1.54 -7.60
N ILE A 19 -29.71 2.39 -6.61
CA ILE A 19 -28.34 2.82 -6.28
C ILE A 19 -27.47 1.60 -5.91
N ALA A 20 -27.97 0.72 -5.04
CA ALA A 20 -27.23 -0.45 -4.59
C ALA A 20 -26.91 -1.40 -5.76
N LYS A 21 -27.87 -1.59 -6.67
CA LYS A 21 -27.68 -2.38 -7.89
C LYS A 21 -26.65 -1.75 -8.83
N ALA A 22 -26.69 -0.42 -9.02
CA ALA A 22 -25.74 0.27 -9.89
C ALA A 22 -24.31 0.21 -9.35
N LEU A 23 -24.16 0.29 -8.02
CA LEU A 23 -22.86 0.21 -7.35
C LEU A 23 -22.36 -1.22 -7.11
N ASP A 24 -23.21 -2.22 -7.34
CA ASP A 24 -23.00 -3.64 -6.98
C ASP A 24 -22.64 -3.80 -5.49
N CYS A 25 -23.55 -3.35 -4.62
CA CYS A 25 -23.30 -3.31 -3.18
C CYS A 25 -24.51 -3.72 -2.33
N ASP A 26 -24.25 -3.89 -1.03
CA ASP A 26 -25.28 -4.24 -0.05
C ASP A 26 -26.27 -3.07 0.17
N PHE A 27 -27.49 -3.39 0.61
CA PHE A 27 -28.56 -2.43 0.88
C PHE A 27 -29.19 -2.71 2.26
N GLU A 28 -29.30 -1.68 3.09
CA GLU A 28 -29.92 -1.72 4.41
C GLU A 28 -30.93 -0.59 4.60
N LEU A 29 -32.01 -0.88 5.34
CA LEU A 29 -32.96 0.13 5.78
C LEU A 29 -32.45 0.81 7.04
N TYR A 30 -32.74 2.11 7.17
CA TYR A 30 -32.33 2.89 8.31
C TYR A 30 -33.08 2.46 9.59
N ASP A 31 -32.31 2.14 10.63
CA ASP A 31 -32.75 1.97 12.01
C ASP A 31 -31.76 2.64 12.98
N ASN A 32 -32.11 2.71 14.27
CA ASN A 32 -31.31 3.44 15.27
C ASN A 32 -29.87 2.92 15.46
N GLY A 33 -29.58 1.67 15.08
CA GLY A 33 -28.26 1.06 15.19
C GLY A 33 -27.56 0.81 13.85
N VAL A 34 -28.16 1.21 12.73
CA VAL A 34 -27.62 0.87 11.39
C VAL A 34 -26.22 1.46 11.18
N PHE A 35 -25.98 2.68 11.66
CA PHE A 35 -24.69 3.32 11.54
C PHE A 35 -23.64 2.66 12.42
N GLU A 36 -23.96 2.29 13.67
CA GLU A 36 -23.05 1.55 14.55
C GLU A 36 -22.55 0.26 13.90
N ARG A 37 -23.49 -0.54 13.36
CA ARG A 37 -23.16 -1.82 12.72
C ARG A 37 -22.42 -1.63 11.40
N SER A 38 -22.81 -0.62 10.62
CA SER A 38 -22.22 -0.37 9.29
C SER A 38 -20.81 0.22 9.39
N PHE A 39 -20.56 1.08 10.38
CA PHE A 39 -19.31 1.83 10.50
C PHE A 39 -18.10 0.92 10.76
N GLY A 40 -18.29 -0.20 11.46
CA GLY A 40 -17.24 -1.21 11.67
C GLY A 40 -17.18 -2.32 10.61
N LYS A 41 -18.17 -2.40 9.70
CA LYS A 41 -18.32 -3.52 8.76
C LYS A 41 -17.92 -3.16 7.33
N TYR A 42 -18.26 -1.95 6.88
CA TYR A 42 -18.05 -1.53 5.49
C TYR A 42 -16.97 -0.46 5.41
N LYS A 43 -16.28 -0.37 4.26
CA LYS A 43 -15.34 0.72 3.97
C LYS A 43 -16.04 1.96 3.44
N ASN A 44 -17.24 1.80 2.90
CA ASN A 44 -18.01 2.87 2.29
C ASN A 44 -19.49 2.79 2.64
N ILE A 45 -20.09 3.93 2.94
CA ILE A 45 -21.51 4.07 3.28
C ILE A 45 -22.14 5.14 2.39
N VAL A 46 -23.18 4.77 1.66
CA VAL A 46 -24.00 5.70 0.87
C VAL A 46 -25.33 5.91 1.58
N ALA A 47 -25.52 7.07 2.18
CA ALA A 47 -26.68 7.39 2.99
C ALA A 47 -27.72 8.21 2.20
N LEU A 48 -28.79 7.58 1.73
CA LEU A 48 -29.92 8.24 1.08
C LEU A 48 -30.88 8.82 2.12
N MET A 49 -30.56 10.03 2.58
CA MET A 49 -31.26 10.76 3.63
C MET A 49 -30.78 12.22 3.69
N SER A 50 -31.32 13.03 4.61
CA SER A 50 -30.75 14.36 4.83
C SER A 50 -29.37 14.27 5.49
N ALA A 51 -28.46 15.17 5.12
CA ALA A 51 -27.10 15.19 5.66
C ALA A 51 -27.07 15.26 7.19
N GLY A 52 -27.98 16.03 7.79
CA GLY A 52 -28.08 16.14 9.25
C GLY A 52 -28.47 14.84 9.97
N ILE A 53 -29.16 13.89 9.31
CA ILE A 53 -29.41 12.56 9.89
C ILE A 53 -28.13 11.74 9.82
N ALA A 54 -27.51 11.66 8.64
CA ALA A 54 -26.29 10.89 8.44
C ALA A 54 -25.16 11.36 9.36
N VAL A 55 -24.87 12.67 9.39
CA VAL A 55 -23.78 13.26 10.20
C VAL A 55 -23.99 12.99 11.69
N ARG A 56 -25.20 13.19 12.22
CA ARG A 56 -25.49 12.89 13.64
C ARG A 56 -25.43 11.39 13.94
N GLY A 57 -25.82 10.56 12.98
CA GLY A 57 -25.77 9.10 13.11
C GLY A 57 -24.35 8.55 13.16
N ILE A 58 -23.42 9.13 12.38
CA ILE A 58 -22.02 8.69 12.35
C ILE A 58 -21.16 9.35 13.44
N ALA A 59 -21.52 10.54 13.92
CA ALA A 59 -20.70 11.34 14.85
C ALA A 59 -20.17 10.58 16.08
N PRO A 60 -20.93 9.67 16.74
CA PRO A 60 -20.43 8.91 17.89
C PRO A 60 -19.34 7.89 17.57
N PHE A 61 -19.15 7.54 16.30
CA PHE A 61 -18.26 6.47 15.85
C PHE A 61 -16.99 6.98 15.16
N LEU A 62 -16.88 8.30 14.93
CA LEU A 62 -15.71 8.91 14.31
C LEU A 62 -14.47 8.70 15.20
N ASN A 63 -13.38 8.20 14.62
CA ASN A 63 -12.16 7.91 15.34
C ASN A 63 -10.92 8.48 14.64
N ASP A 64 -10.59 7.99 13.45
CA ASP A 64 -9.42 8.46 12.70
C ASP A 64 -9.64 8.40 11.18
N LYS A 65 -9.14 9.43 10.49
CA LYS A 65 -9.30 9.63 9.05
C LYS A 65 -8.72 8.53 8.15
N TRP A 66 -7.95 7.59 8.69
CA TRP A 66 -7.35 6.48 7.95
C TRP A 66 -8.13 5.17 8.12
N THR A 67 -8.90 5.05 9.19
CA THR A 67 -9.63 3.82 9.55
C THR A 67 -11.13 3.97 9.41
N ASP A 68 -11.65 5.18 9.55
CA ASP A 68 -13.07 5.46 9.41
C ASP A 68 -13.52 5.19 7.95
N PRO A 69 -14.74 4.68 7.73
CA PRO A 69 -15.28 4.50 6.39
C PRO A 69 -15.55 5.82 5.69
N SER A 70 -15.56 5.78 4.37
CA SER A 70 -16.09 6.90 3.58
C SER A 70 -17.61 6.97 3.71
N VAL A 71 -18.17 8.17 3.87
CA VAL A 71 -19.62 8.38 3.94
C VAL A 71 -20.05 9.40 2.89
N VAL A 72 -20.94 8.99 1.99
CA VAL A 72 -21.53 9.84 0.94
C VAL A 72 -23.02 9.97 1.21
N VAL A 73 -23.49 11.19 1.41
CA VAL A 73 -24.92 11.49 1.53
C VAL A 73 -25.51 11.71 0.15
N VAL A 74 -26.57 10.98 -0.16
CA VAL A 74 -27.36 11.20 -1.38
C VAL A 74 -28.63 11.95 -1.04
N SER A 75 -28.91 13.04 -1.76
CA SER A 75 -30.07 13.87 -1.49
C SER A 75 -31.37 13.10 -1.78
N PRO A 76 -32.43 13.28 -0.96
CA PRO A 76 -33.73 12.68 -1.23
C PRO A 76 -34.36 13.08 -2.58
N GLY A 77 -33.93 14.21 -3.16
CA GLY A 77 -34.33 14.68 -4.48
C GLY A 77 -33.72 13.88 -5.64
N PHE A 78 -32.71 13.04 -5.37
CA PHE A 78 -31.93 12.28 -6.35
C PHE A 78 -31.00 13.14 -7.22
N ASP A 79 -30.65 14.32 -6.73
CA ASP A 79 -29.88 15.29 -7.51
C ASP A 79 -28.40 15.34 -7.11
N TYR A 80 -28.07 15.07 -5.84
CA TYR A 80 -26.74 15.34 -5.29
C TYR A 80 -26.14 14.15 -4.56
N ALA A 81 -24.84 13.93 -4.77
CA ALA A 81 -24.00 13.02 -4.00
C ALA A 81 -22.92 13.81 -3.26
N ILE A 82 -22.95 13.80 -1.93
CA ILE A 82 -22.19 14.71 -1.08
C ILE A 82 -21.30 13.89 -0.14
N PRO A 83 -19.99 13.76 -0.41
CA PRO A 83 -19.06 13.16 0.54
C PRO A 83 -19.01 14.01 1.82
N VAL A 84 -19.38 13.40 2.95
CA VAL A 84 -19.34 14.05 4.27
C VAL A 84 -18.26 13.48 5.18
N LEU A 85 -17.76 12.28 4.85
CA LEU A 85 -16.59 11.66 5.48
C LEU A 85 -15.77 10.95 4.41
N GLY A 86 -14.45 11.02 4.53
CA GLY A 86 -13.55 10.21 3.73
C GLY A 86 -13.38 10.55 2.27
N GLY A 87 -13.40 11.85 1.92
CA GLY A 87 -13.25 12.31 0.55
C GLY A 87 -12.11 11.64 -0.24
N HIS A 88 -10.89 11.57 0.32
CA HIS A 88 -9.71 11.01 -0.34
C HIS A 88 -9.49 9.51 -0.16
N HIS A 89 -10.30 8.82 0.63
CA HIS A 89 -10.17 7.38 0.85
C HIS A 89 -11.42 6.60 0.41
N GLY A 90 -12.22 7.18 -0.50
CA GLY A 90 -13.33 6.51 -1.18
C GLY A 90 -14.53 7.42 -1.47
N GLY A 91 -14.80 8.39 -0.60
CA GLY A 91 -16.01 9.22 -0.66
C GLY A 91 -16.17 9.99 -1.97
N ASN A 92 -15.12 10.67 -2.43
CA ASN A 92 -15.16 11.41 -3.71
C ASN A 92 -15.34 10.46 -4.90
N ASN A 93 -14.67 9.30 -4.86
CA ASN A 93 -14.75 8.30 -5.93
C ASN A 93 -16.17 7.74 -6.04
N ILE A 94 -16.85 7.50 -4.93
CA ILE A 94 -18.25 7.05 -4.93
C ILE A 94 -19.18 8.12 -5.48
N ALA A 95 -19.01 9.38 -5.07
CA ALA A 95 -19.83 10.46 -5.61
C ALA A 95 -19.68 10.60 -7.14
N LYS A 96 -18.46 10.46 -7.67
CA LYS A 96 -18.19 10.44 -9.12
C LYS A 96 -18.73 9.17 -9.81
N ARG A 97 -18.70 8.01 -9.14
CA ARG A 97 -19.35 6.80 -9.68
C ARG A 97 -20.85 6.98 -9.79
N LEU A 98 -21.49 7.59 -8.80
CA LEU A 98 -22.93 7.88 -8.82
C LEU A 98 -23.30 8.87 -9.94
N GLU A 99 -22.44 9.86 -10.22
CA GLU A 99 -22.58 10.73 -11.40
C GLU A 99 -22.57 9.92 -12.70
N CYS A 100 -21.53 9.12 -12.92
CA CYS A 100 -21.36 8.33 -14.14
C CYS A 100 -22.49 7.31 -14.36
N LEU A 101 -22.95 6.65 -13.30
CA LEU A 101 -23.90 5.55 -13.38
C LEU A 101 -25.37 6.01 -13.39
N LEU A 102 -25.68 7.08 -12.66
CA LEU A 102 -27.07 7.47 -12.34
C LEU A 102 -27.34 8.97 -12.53
N GLY A 103 -26.35 9.76 -12.95
CA GLY A 103 -26.52 11.18 -13.26
C GLY A 103 -26.58 12.12 -12.05
N PHE A 104 -26.10 11.69 -10.88
CA PHE A 104 -26.01 12.57 -9.71
C PHE A 104 -25.00 13.70 -9.92
N ASN A 105 -25.25 14.86 -9.30
CA ASN A 105 -24.28 15.96 -9.22
C ASN A 105 -23.40 15.79 -7.98
N PRO A 106 -22.09 15.50 -8.12
CA PRO A 106 -21.22 15.34 -6.97
C PRO A 106 -20.87 16.70 -6.36
N VAL A 107 -21.12 16.88 -5.06
CA VAL A 107 -20.77 18.10 -4.31
C VAL A 107 -19.46 17.86 -3.59
N ILE A 108 -18.36 17.95 -4.34
CA ILE A 108 -17.02 17.73 -3.80
C ILE A 108 -16.51 19.01 -3.13
N THR A 109 -16.27 18.93 -1.82
CA THR A 109 -15.81 20.07 -1.00
C THR A 109 -14.35 19.97 -0.57
N THR A 110 -13.68 18.84 -0.83
CA THR A 110 -12.26 18.67 -0.53
C THR A 110 -11.44 19.65 -1.38
N ALA A 111 -10.75 20.57 -0.71
CA ALA A 111 -10.08 21.71 -1.35
C ALA A 111 -8.97 21.31 -2.36
N THR A 112 -8.36 20.14 -2.21
CA THR A 112 -7.47 19.51 -3.19
C THR A 112 -8.17 19.19 -4.52
N GLU A 113 -9.41 18.67 -4.46
CA GLU A 113 -10.17 18.27 -5.65
C GLU A 113 -10.88 19.45 -6.34
N THR A 114 -11.32 20.46 -5.58
CA THR A 114 -11.92 21.69 -6.13
C THR A 114 -10.94 22.48 -7.00
N HIS A 115 -9.63 22.29 -6.79
CA HIS A 115 -8.55 22.87 -7.60
C HIS A 115 -7.95 21.88 -8.62
N GLY A 116 -8.45 20.64 -8.68
CA GLY A 116 -7.89 19.60 -9.56
C GLY A 116 -6.50 19.09 -9.17
N LEU A 117 -6.04 19.36 -7.95
CA LEU A 117 -4.70 19.01 -7.46
C LEU A 117 -4.78 17.76 -6.56
N PRO A 118 -4.24 16.60 -6.98
CA PRO A 118 -4.38 15.35 -6.24
C PRO A 118 -3.64 15.41 -4.89
N SER A 119 -4.25 14.91 -3.82
CA SER A 119 -3.60 14.72 -2.51
C SER A 119 -2.42 13.76 -2.62
N VAL A 120 -1.51 13.78 -1.63
CA VAL A 120 -0.37 12.84 -1.60
C VAL A 120 -0.84 11.38 -1.67
N GLU A 121 -1.92 11.07 -0.95
CA GLU A 121 -2.55 9.76 -0.94
C GLU A 121 -3.15 9.40 -2.31
N GLY A 122 -3.84 10.35 -2.95
CA GLY A 122 -4.41 10.14 -4.28
C GLY A 122 -3.35 9.91 -5.35
N ILE A 123 -2.20 10.59 -5.26
CA ILE A 123 -1.06 10.35 -6.15
C ILE A 123 -0.48 8.95 -5.91
N ALA A 124 -0.30 8.56 -4.65
CA ALA A 124 0.24 7.24 -4.30
C ALA A 124 -0.65 6.10 -4.79
N GLU A 125 -1.97 6.20 -4.58
CA GLU A 125 -2.93 5.20 -5.02
C GLU A 125 -2.96 5.09 -6.54
N LYS A 126 -3.05 6.21 -7.27
CA LYS A 126 -3.11 6.24 -8.73
C LYS A 126 -1.86 5.65 -9.39
N LYS A 127 -0.68 5.83 -8.77
CA LYS A 127 0.61 5.39 -9.31
C LYS A 127 1.12 4.09 -8.69
N ASN A 128 0.31 3.38 -7.89
CA ASN A 128 0.72 2.17 -7.17
C ASN A 128 2.01 2.34 -6.34
N LEU A 129 2.15 3.49 -5.67
CA LEU A 129 3.30 3.82 -4.83
C LEU A 129 3.00 3.61 -3.34
N GLU A 130 4.04 3.40 -2.53
CA GLU A 130 4.03 3.37 -1.08
C GLU A 130 4.65 4.66 -0.51
N ILE A 131 3.90 5.34 0.36
CA ILE A 131 4.40 6.53 1.07
C ILE A 131 5.33 6.08 2.22
N LEU A 132 6.62 6.38 2.12
CA LEU A 132 7.63 6.04 3.12
C LEU A 132 7.44 6.77 4.45
N ASN A 133 7.15 8.07 4.41
CA ASN A 133 7.13 8.95 5.59
C ASN A 133 5.74 9.59 5.82
N LYS A 134 4.75 8.76 6.16
CA LYS A 134 3.32 9.12 6.22
C LYS A 134 2.97 10.39 7.01
N ASP A 135 3.70 10.73 8.07
CA ASP A 135 3.45 11.95 8.86
C ASP A 135 3.61 13.25 8.06
N SER A 136 4.39 13.22 6.98
CA SER A 136 4.58 14.37 6.09
C SER A 136 3.29 14.76 5.34
N THR A 137 2.39 13.80 5.09
CA THR A 137 1.18 13.98 4.26
C THR A 137 0.28 15.10 4.79
N ARG A 138 0.13 15.24 6.12
CA ARG A 138 -0.69 16.31 6.72
C ARG A 138 -0.19 17.70 6.34
N LYS A 139 1.12 17.90 6.39
CA LYS A 139 1.75 19.20 6.08
C LYS A 139 1.70 19.48 4.58
N VAL A 140 1.97 18.48 3.75
CA VAL A 140 1.95 18.61 2.29
C VAL A 140 0.52 18.85 1.79
N ASN A 141 -0.47 18.08 2.26
CA ASN A 141 -1.87 18.27 1.87
C ASN A 141 -2.42 19.63 2.30
N SER A 142 -2.06 20.13 3.48
CA SER A 142 -2.43 21.50 3.87
C SER A 142 -1.82 22.53 2.92
N ALA A 143 -0.58 22.34 2.49
CA ALA A 143 0.09 23.27 1.59
C ALA A 143 -0.46 23.21 0.15
N ILE A 144 -0.97 22.05 -0.30
CA ILE A 144 -1.67 21.87 -1.59
C ILE A 144 -2.93 22.74 -1.66
N LEU A 145 -3.58 23.05 -0.52
CA LEU A 145 -4.79 23.89 -0.52
C LEU A 145 -4.51 25.34 -0.87
N ASP A 146 -3.34 25.84 -0.47
CA ASP A 146 -2.96 27.24 -0.61
C ASP A 146 -2.07 27.46 -1.84
N ASN A 147 -1.41 26.42 -2.35
CA ASN A 147 -0.41 26.51 -3.41
C ASN A 147 -0.41 25.25 -4.28
N GLU A 148 0.00 25.39 -5.54
CA GLU A 148 0.45 24.24 -6.32
C GLU A 148 1.76 23.71 -5.72
N ILE A 149 1.68 22.52 -5.09
CA ILE A 149 2.88 21.84 -4.60
C ILE A 149 3.42 20.96 -5.72
N PRO A 150 4.69 21.13 -6.12
CA PRO A 150 5.27 20.31 -7.16
C PRO A 150 5.38 18.85 -6.71
N PHE A 151 4.93 17.94 -7.57
CA PHE A 151 5.23 16.52 -7.46
C PHE A 151 6.47 16.22 -8.30
N PHE A 152 7.54 15.78 -7.64
CA PHE A 152 8.78 15.40 -8.31
C PHE A 152 8.88 13.88 -8.34
N GLU A 153 8.78 13.31 -9.54
CA GLU A 153 9.05 11.90 -9.79
C GLU A 153 10.54 11.74 -10.14
N ILE A 154 11.26 10.96 -9.35
CA ILE A 154 12.70 10.75 -9.51
C ILE A 154 12.90 9.34 -10.06
N THR A 155 13.16 9.23 -11.36
CA THR A 155 13.25 7.96 -12.09
C THR A 155 14.69 7.55 -12.44
N GLY A 156 15.71 8.18 -11.82
CA GLY A 156 17.13 7.96 -12.15
C GLY A 156 18.07 8.16 -10.96
N PRO A 157 19.39 7.90 -11.11
CA PRO A 157 20.35 8.01 -10.02
C PRO A 157 20.45 9.46 -9.56
N ALA A 158 19.93 9.74 -8.37
CA ALA A 158 19.85 11.08 -7.81
C ALA A 158 20.16 11.06 -6.32
N MET A 159 20.89 12.08 -5.85
CA MET A 159 20.97 12.36 -4.42
C MET A 159 19.87 13.36 -4.07
N VAL A 160 18.88 12.91 -3.31
CA VAL A 160 17.76 13.75 -2.88
C VAL A 160 17.93 14.09 -1.40
N ALA A 161 18.19 15.37 -1.10
CA ALA A 161 18.13 15.87 0.25
C ALA A 161 16.67 16.16 0.63
N VAL A 162 16.06 15.23 1.35
CA VAL A 162 14.65 15.36 1.78
C VAL A 162 14.58 16.05 3.14
N THR A 163 13.84 17.15 3.22
CA THR A 163 13.55 17.81 4.51
C THR A 163 12.25 17.27 5.12
N PRO A 164 11.98 17.45 6.43
CA PRO A 164 10.80 16.86 7.09
C PRO A 164 9.42 17.34 6.59
N ARG A 165 9.37 18.27 5.63
CA ARG A 165 8.13 18.78 5.03
C ARG A 165 7.84 18.19 3.65
N VAL A 166 8.62 17.22 3.19
CA VAL A 166 8.46 16.55 1.89
C VAL A 166 7.92 15.15 2.11
N SER A 167 6.92 14.74 1.32
CA SER A 167 6.44 13.35 1.26
C SER A 167 7.25 12.54 0.25
N VAL A 168 7.69 11.35 0.64
CA VAL A 168 8.47 10.42 -0.20
C VAL A 168 7.63 9.19 -0.52
N LEU A 169 7.52 8.87 -1.80
CA LEU A 169 6.74 7.77 -2.35
C LEU A 169 7.68 6.82 -3.11
N MET A 170 7.46 5.50 -3.00
CA MET A 170 8.27 4.44 -3.64
C MET A 170 7.39 3.45 -4.41
N GLU A 171 7.89 2.86 -5.49
CA GLU A 171 7.20 1.77 -6.19
C GLU A 171 7.16 0.48 -5.36
N LYS A 172 6.19 -0.40 -5.61
CA LYS A 172 6.01 -1.67 -4.91
C LYS A 172 6.44 -2.88 -5.75
N GLY A 173 7.05 -3.86 -5.09
CA GLY A 173 7.13 -5.28 -5.50
C GLY A 173 6.62 -6.22 -4.38
N GLU A 174 6.51 -7.52 -4.63
CA GLU A 174 5.91 -8.56 -3.76
C GLU A 174 6.92 -9.44 -3.01
N TYR A 175 8.08 -9.70 -3.62
CA TYR A 175 9.05 -10.67 -3.16
C TYR A 175 10.24 -10.03 -2.49
N ILE A 176 10.82 -10.75 -1.55
CA ILE A 176 12.07 -10.41 -0.87
C ILE A 176 13.11 -11.43 -1.25
N VAL A 177 14.22 -10.94 -1.77
CA VAL A 177 15.27 -11.79 -2.33
C VAL A 177 16.50 -11.74 -1.46
N GLY A 178 16.75 -12.81 -0.73
CA GLY A 178 17.85 -12.92 0.21
C GLY A 178 19.08 -13.50 -0.46
N ILE A 179 20.21 -12.81 -0.34
CA ILE A 179 21.44 -13.18 -1.04
C ILE A 179 22.59 -13.38 -0.05
N GLY A 180 23.19 -14.56 -0.13
CA GLY A 180 24.49 -14.88 0.43
C GLY A 180 25.50 -15.11 -0.69
N CYS A 181 26.77 -14.79 -0.45
CA CYS A 181 27.85 -15.08 -1.41
C CYS A 181 29.17 -15.31 -0.66
N ARG A 182 30.18 -15.87 -1.33
CA ARG A 182 31.56 -15.87 -0.81
C ARG A 182 32.18 -14.48 -0.99
N LYS A 183 33.30 -14.22 -0.29
CA LYS A 183 34.06 -12.97 -0.45
C LYS A 183 34.63 -12.89 -1.87
N GLY A 184 34.54 -11.72 -2.51
CA GLY A 184 35.11 -11.49 -3.84
C GLY A 184 34.44 -12.30 -4.95
N VAL A 185 33.14 -12.57 -4.82
CA VAL A 185 32.33 -13.08 -5.92
C VAL A 185 32.04 -11.93 -6.89
N LEU A 186 32.15 -12.22 -8.18
CA LEU A 186 31.91 -11.23 -9.24
C LEU A 186 30.40 -11.00 -9.41
N LYS A 187 30.02 -9.82 -9.89
CA LYS A 187 28.61 -9.47 -10.05
C LYS A 187 27.88 -10.40 -11.02
N GLU A 188 28.54 -10.85 -12.09
CA GLU A 188 27.97 -11.74 -13.11
C GLU A 188 27.54 -13.07 -12.50
N GLU A 189 28.27 -13.55 -11.50
CA GLU A 189 27.90 -14.76 -10.76
C GLU A 189 26.67 -14.53 -9.87
N ILE A 190 26.48 -13.33 -9.30
CA ILE A 190 25.35 -13.01 -8.42
C ILE A 190 24.09 -12.76 -9.25
N THR A 191 24.17 -11.93 -10.28
CA THR A 191 23.04 -11.67 -11.19
C THR A 191 22.61 -12.97 -11.87
N GLY A 192 23.56 -13.75 -12.39
CA GLY A 192 23.25 -15.06 -12.99
C GLY A 192 22.54 -16.01 -12.02
N ALA A 193 22.97 -16.03 -10.75
CA ALA A 193 22.31 -16.83 -9.73
C ALA A 193 20.88 -16.36 -9.42
N VAL A 194 20.65 -15.04 -9.33
CA VAL A 194 19.33 -14.46 -9.06
C VAL A 194 18.38 -14.71 -10.24
N MET A 195 18.84 -14.56 -11.47
CA MET A 195 18.02 -14.80 -12.67
C MET A 195 17.64 -16.27 -12.85
N LEU A 196 18.55 -17.19 -12.54
CA LEU A 196 18.22 -18.61 -12.49
C LEU A 196 17.15 -18.89 -11.43
N ALA A 197 17.29 -18.30 -10.23
CA ALA A 197 16.31 -18.43 -9.17
C ALA A 197 14.92 -17.87 -9.56
N PHE A 198 14.88 -16.74 -10.26
CA PHE A 198 13.63 -16.17 -10.79
C PHE A 198 12.98 -17.07 -11.83
N SER A 199 13.76 -17.60 -12.78
CA SER A 199 13.26 -18.52 -13.80
C SER A 199 12.73 -19.82 -13.20
N GLU A 200 13.28 -20.31 -12.09
CA GLU A 200 12.81 -21.52 -11.43
C GLU A 200 11.44 -21.34 -10.75
N VAL A 201 11.16 -20.11 -10.30
CA VAL A 201 9.97 -19.78 -9.50
C VAL A 201 8.88 -19.10 -10.34
N GLY A 202 9.24 -18.55 -11.50
CA GLY A 202 8.30 -17.88 -12.41
C GLY A 202 7.95 -16.46 -11.97
N ILE A 203 8.89 -15.75 -11.34
CA ILE A 203 8.75 -14.33 -10.97
C ILE A 203 9.74 -13.48 -11.77
N CYS A 204 9.52 -12.17 -11.83
CA CYS A 204 10.44 -11.22 -12.47
C CYS A 204 10.94 -10.15 -11.48
N GLU A 205 11.88 -9.33 -11.93
CA GLU A 205 12.52 -8.28 -11.11
C GLU A 205 11.49 -7.25 -10.58
N ASP A 206 10.49 -6.88 -11.39
CA ASP A 206 9.40 -5.96 -10.99
C ASP A 206 8.55 -6.49 -9.83
N ASP A 207 8.53 -7.82 -9.66
CA ASP A 207 7.85 -8.44 -8.54
C ASP A 207 8.68 -8.36 -7.25
N VAL A 208 9.89 -7.80 -7.24
CA VAL A 208 10.76 -7.76 -6.07
C VAL A 208 10.62 -6.44 -5.32
N PHE A 209 10.17 -6.53 -4.07
CA PHE A 209 10.11 -5.40 -3.16
C PHE A 209 11.50 -4.94 -2.71
N VAL A 210 12.32 -5.90 -2.28
CA VAL A 210 13.60 -5.60 -1.64
C VAL A 210 14.53 -6.82 -1.68
N TYR A 211 15.80 -6.58 -1.88
CA TYR A 211 16.88 -7.55 -1.73
C TYR A 211 17.46 -7.44 -0.33
N SER A 212 17.94 -8.54 0.23
CA SER A 212 18.43 -8.57 1.60
C SER A 212 19.71 -9.36 1.77
N THR A 213 20.54 -8.94 2.72
CA THR A 213 21.75 -9.67 3.11
C THR A 213 22.18 -9.30 4.53
N THR A 214 23.22 -9.93 5.07
CA THR A 214 23.81 -9.54 6.37
C THR A 214 24.65 -8.27 6.27
N ARG A 215 24.69 -7.48 7.36
CA ARG A 215 25.60 -6.31 7.49
C ARG A 215 27.07 -6.62 7.24
N ILE A 216 27.53 -7.84 7.50
CA ILE A 216 28.92 -8.26 7.22
C ILE A 216 29.26 -8.05 5.73
N LYS A 217 28.25 -8.14 4.85
CA LYS A 217 28.40 -8.01 3.40
C LYS A 217 28.30 -6.59 2.86
N ARG A 218 28.23 -5.58 3.74
CA ARG A 218 28.13 -4.17 3.33
C ARG A 218 29.26 -3.66 2.45
N ASN A 219 30.41 -4.34 2.45
CA ASN A 219 31.60 -3.97 1.69
C ASN A 219 31.93 -5.01 0.60
N GLU A 220 30.98 -5.85 0.20
CA GLU A 220 31.18 -6.80 -0.92
C GLU A 220 30.81 -6.10 -2.24
N PRO A 221 31.79 -5.71 -3.07
CA PRO A 221 31.52 -4.89 -4.26
C PRO A 221 30.63 -5.61 -5.26
N GLY A 222 30.90 -6.89 -5.56
CA GLY A 222 30.10 -7.66 -6.51
C GLY A 222 28.62 -7.80 -6.12
N LEU A 223 28.28 -7.73 -4.82
CA LEU A 223 26.89 -7.77 -4.37
C LEU A 223 26.18 -6.43 -4.58
N LEU A 224 26.85 -5.32 -4.21
CA LEU A 224 26.32 -3.98 -4.43
C LEU A 224 26.11 -3.73 -5.93
N GLU A 225 27.10 -4.13 -6.74
CA GLU A 225 27.05 -4.06 -8.20
C GLU A 225 25.91 -4.90 -8.77
N ALA A 226 25.70 -6.13 -8.27
CA ALA A 226 24.63 -6.99 -8.78
C ALA A 226 23.21 -6.52 -8.43
N ILE A 227 22.97 -5.99 -7.22
CA ILE A 227 21.63 -5.46 -6.88
C ILE A 227 21.32 -4.19 -7.65
N ASN A 228 22.35 -3.38 -7.93
CA ASN A 228 22.21 -2.25 -8.82
C ASN A 228 21.89 -2.69 -10.26
N ASP A 229 22.47 -3.79 -10.76
CA ASP A 229 22.14 -4.37 -12.08
C ASP A 229 20.71 -4.97 -12.14
N LEU A 230 20.02 -5.12 -11.00
CA LEU A 230 18.66 -5.66 -10.87
C LEU A 230 17.62 -4.58 -10.49
N ASP A 231 17.99 -3.29 -10.55
CA ASP A 231 17.16 -2.13 -10.17
C ASP A 231 16.50 -2.25 -8.78
N GLY A 232 17.19 -2.93 -7.85
CA GLY A 232 16.65 -3.35 -6.57
C GLY A 232 17.03 -2.49 -5.36
N ASN A 233 16.18 -2.48 -4.34
CA ASN A 233 16.53 -1.93 -3.02
C ASN A 233 17.27 -2.98 -2.18
N LEU A 234 18.53 -2.74 -1.77
CA LEU A 234 19.26 -3.66 -0.87
C LEU A 234 19.17 -3.21 0.59
N VAL A 235 18.73 -4.12 1.46
CA VAL A 235 18.71 -3.92 2.91
C VAL A 235 19.71 -4.84 3.61
N PHE A 236 20.57 -4.21 4.42
CA PHE A 236 21.51 -4.91 5.29
C PHE A 236 20.89 -5.21 6.64
N VAL A 237 20.59 -6.48 6.86
CA VAL A 237 19.98 -6.99 8.09
C VAL A 237 21.06 -7.23 9.14
N ASP A 238 20.81 -6.77 10.36
CA ASP A 238 21.69 -6.98 11.50
C ASP A 238 21.68 -8.45 11.99
N ASP A 239 22.74 -8.81 12.72
CA ASP A 239 22.99 -10.19 13.11
C ASP A 239 21.94 -10.73 14.10
N ASP A 240 21.37 -9.88 14.96
CA ASP A 240 20.31 -10.27 15.90
C ASP A 240 19.02 -10.62 15.15
N SER A 241 18.64 -9.77 14.19
CA SER A 241 17.48 -10.02 13.32
C SER A 241 17.64 -11.31 12.52
N ILE A 242 18.84 -11.57 11.98
CA ILE A 242 19.14 -12.82 11.26
C ILE A 242 19.05 -14.05 12.18
N ASN A 243 19.64 -13.97 13.38
CA ASN A 243 19.74 -15.11 14.30
C ASN A 243 18.42 -15.49 14.97
N ARG A 244 17.45 -14.59 15.01
CA ARG A 244 16.08 -14.88 15.47
C ARG A 244 15.32 -15.76 14.48
N GLU A 245 15.67 -15.70 13.20
CA GLU A 245 15.05 -16.53 12.19
C GLU A 245 15.52 -17.97 12.30
N LYS A 246 14.58 -18.91 12.12
CA LYS A 246 14.85 -20.35 12.07
C LYS A 246 14.78 -20.80 10.61
N PRO A 247 15.86 -20.64 9.83
CA PRO A 247 15.85 -21.11 8.44
C PRO A 247 15.63 -22.62 8.41
N VAL A 248 14.88 -23.08 7.42
CA VAL A 248 14.60 -24.51 7.20
C VAL A 248 15.87 -25.21 6.72
N SER A 249 16.79 -24.48 6.08
CA SER A 249 17.96 -25.04 5.42
C SER A 249 19.27 -24.75 6.20
N ALA A 250 20.00 -25.80 6.60
CA ALA A 250 21.25 -25.71 7.36
C ALA A 250 22.37 -24.92 6.65
N SER A 251 22.96 -23.89 7.27
CA SER A 251 23.88 -22.93 6.63
C SER A 251 25.33 -23.06 7.11
N ARG A 252 26.31 -22.98 6.21
CA ARG A 252 27.75 -22.88 6.57
C ARG A 252 28.12 -21.55 7.25
N ALA A 253 27.20 -20.59 7.30
CA ALA A 253 27.40 -19.31 7.96
C ALA A 253 27.37 -19.42 9.50
N SER A 254 26.75 -20.47 10.06
CA SER A 254 26.74 -20.71 11.51
C SER A 254 28.14 -20.87 12.06
N ASP A 255 28.97 -21.65 11.35
CA ASP A 255 30.28 -22.06 11.85
C ASP A 255 31.38 -20.99 11.64
N LYS A 256 31.16 -20.06 10.70
CA LYS A 256 32.17 -19.07 10.28
C LYS A 256 31.85 -17.63 10.68
N LEU A 257 30.56 -17.29 10.80
CA LEU A 257 30.10 -15.92 11.02
C LEU A 257 29.16 -15.81 12.23
N GLY A 258 28.84 -16.91 12.90
CA GLY A 258 27.89 -16.90 14.04
C GLY A 258 26.46 -16.58 13.63
N LEU A 259 26.08 -16.83 12.37
CA LEU A 259 24.75 -16.53 11.82
C LEU A 259 23.95 -17.80 11.51
N SER A 260 22.66 -17.82 11.87
CA SER A 260 21.71 -18.92 11.57
C SER A 260 21.65 -19.24 10.07
N GLY A 261 21.83 -18.21 9.23
CA GLY A 261 21.85 -18.25 7.77
C GLY A 261 22.03 -16.85 7.21
N VAL A 262 22.34 -16.70 5.92
CA VAL A 262 22.44 -15.37 5.27
C VAL A 262 21.29 -15.17 4.30
N ALA A 263 21.26 -15.90 3.18
CA ALA A 263 20.23 -15.74 2.15
C ALA A 263 18.81 -15.89 2.73
N GLU A 264 18.46 -17.09 3.19
CA GLU A 264 17.14 -17.40 3.74
C GLU A 264 16.81 -16.54 4.96
N SER A 265 17.71 -16.45 5.94
CA SER A 265 17.45 -15.71 7.18
C SER A 265 17.32 -14.20 6.97
N SER A 266 18.09 -13.58 6.06
CA SER A 266 17.95 -12.14 5.78
C SER A 266 16.65 -11.83 5.06
N ALA A 267 16.23 -12.68 4.11
CA ALA A 267 14.96 -12.48 3.43
C ALA A 267 13.78 -12.76 4.35
N LEU A 268 13.86 -13.82 5.15
CA LEU A 268 12.90 -14.09 6.21
C LEU A 268 12.82 -12.90 7.16
N ALA A 269 13.94 -12.35 7.62
CA ALA A 269 13.95 -11.24 8.57
C ALA A 269 13.18 -10.00 8.06
N LEU A 270 13.22 -9.71 6.76
CA LEU A 270 12.45 -8.63 6.15
C LEU A 270 11.05 -9.04 5.70
N SER A 271 10.83 -10.32 5.45
CA SER A 271 9.55 -10.85 5.03
C SER A 271 8.58 -10.84 6.19
N ARG A 272 7.37 -10.34 5.90
CA ARG A 272 6.27 -10.37 6.84
C ARG A 272 5.52 -11.69 6.81
N ARG A 273 5.38 -12.33 5.64
CA ARG A 273 4.62 -13.59 5.51
C ARG A 273 5.46 -14.80 5.88
N LYS A 274 6.78 -14.65 5.93
CA LYS A 274 7.77 -15.71 6.15
C LYS A 274 7.55 -16.90 5.22
N GLU A 275 6.94 -16.65 4.06
CA GLU A 275 6.56 -17.69 3.12
C GLU A 275 7.75 -17.93 2.20
N ILE A 276 8.35 -19.10 2.34
CA ILE A 276 9.48 -19.47 1.51
C ILE A 276 8.94 -19.96 0.17
N ILE A 277 9.01 -19.07 -0.83
CA ILE A 277 8.69 -19.40 -2.22
C ILE A 277 9.81 -20.27 -2.79
N MET A 278 11.05 -19.94 -2.43
CA MET A 278 12.23 -20.70 -2.80
C MET A 278 13.16 -20.85 -1.59
N LYS A 279 13.32 -22.10 -1.13
CA LYS A 279 14.33 -22.44 -0.13
C LYS A 279 15.70 -22.04 -0.67
N LYS A 280 16.65 -21.77 0.21
CA LYS A 280 17.96 -21.34 -0.26
C LYS A 280 18.54 -22.35 -1.26
N HIS A 281 19.02 -21.84 -2.37
CA HIS A 281 19.66 -22.63 -3.40
C HIS A 281 21.05 -22.07 -3.67
N VAL A 282 22.03 -22.95 -3.87
CA VAL A 282 23.43 -22.57 -4.05
C VAL A 282 23.80 -22.64 -5.52
N TYR A 283 24.07 -21.49 -6.10
CA TYR A 283 24.57 -21.33 -7.46
C TYR A 283 26.08 -21.03 -7.38
N GLY A 284 26.89 -22.09 -7.39
CA GLY A 284 28.35 -21.98 -7.27
C GLY A 284 28.80 -21.33 -5.95
N ARG A 285 29.17 -20.04 -6.01
CA ARG A 285 29.60 -19.24 -4.85
C ARG A 285 28.53 -18.32 -4.27
N VAL A 286 27.33 -18.32 -4.86
CA VAL A 286 26.18 -17.49 -4.48
C VAL A 286 25.08 -18.37 -3.93
N THR A 287 24.27 -17.83 -3.03
CA THR A 287 23.12 -18.49 -2.45
C THR A 287 21.96 -17.51 -2.49
N VAL A 288 20.85 -17.93 -3.08
CA VAL A 288 19.63 -17.12 -3.22
C VAL A 288 18.50 -17.81 -2.48
N ALA A 289 17.67 -17.04 -1.79
CA ALA A 289 16.39 -17.48 -1.26
C ALA A 289 15.34 -16.43 -1.63
N ILE A 290 14.15 -16.88 -2.00
CA ILE A 290 13.04 -15.98 -2.37
C ILE A 290 11.93 -16.23 -1.38
N VAL A 291 11.52 -15.15 -0.73
CA VAL A 291 10.53 -15.17 0.34
C VAL A 291 9.47 -14.13 0.00
N ARG A 292 8.23 -14.39 0.37
CA ARG A 292 7.13 -13.44 0.30
C ARG A 292 6.71 -13.04 1.70
#